data_AF-A0A9D1GMF1-F1
#
_entry.id   AF-A0A9D1GMF1-F1
#
_cell.length_a   1.000
_cell.length_b   1.000
_cell.length_c   1.000
_cell.angle_alpha   90.00
_cell.angle_beta   90.00
_cell.angle_gamma   90.00
#
_symmetry.space_group_name_H-M   'P 1'
#
loop_
_entity.id
_entity.type
_entity.pdbx_description
1 polymer ?
#
loop_
_entity_poly.entity_id
_entity_poly.type
_entity_poly.pdbx_seq_one_letter_code
_entity_poly.pdbx_strand_id
1 'polypeptide(L)'
;QDHKRAFDGDKGPNTGGMGAYTGLPFVSGEDREFAYRNIMCRAAEAMVQEGCPLSGVLYGGLMKTADGIKVIEFNARFGDPETEVVLPLLKSDIYDIFDAVASGREAEPLKWKKAVTLGVVLASKGYPGKYDKGCPIGLGDMSGVRLYHMGTASADGKLVTAGGRVLMVVAEGVDLHVAHDKAYEAVERVHCDKLFHRGDIGHCALDMGLARIIDGNAVSAAVKDRVKARVPELEAEYGRKPCLAVIIVGENPASQVYVRNKVRAAAYTGMDSRLIELDAGISEQELLDRIAELNGDDAVDGILVQLPLPKHIDESKVIYSIAKEKDVDGFHILNVGSLWVGTDCIKPCTPKGVIELIKSTGVDIKGKMAVVVGRSNIVGKPVAKLLLDENATVTIAHSRTADLKAVTLLADILVVAVGHENTVTGDMVKPGAVVIDVGMNRNASGKLVGDVDFESVSRVASWVTPVPGGVGPMTIAMLMENTIDCFLAREGKK
;
A
#
# COMPACT_ATOMS: atom_id res chain seq x y z
N GLN A 1 -5.86 18.58 -13.33
CA GLN A 1 -5.89 19.60 -12.27
C GLN A 1 -4.69 20.48 -12.50
N ASP A 2 -4.90 21.79 -12.46
CA ASP A 2 -3.81 22.78 -12.55
C ASP A 2 -3.28 23.15 -11.17
N HIS A 3 -2.00 23.52 -11.13
CA HIS A 3 -1.30 24.06 -9.99
C HIS A 3 -1.06 25.56 -10.20
N LYS A 4 -2.04 26.39 -9.84
CA LYS A 4 -2.04 27.85 -10.11
C LYS A 4 -1.02 28.65 -9.30
N ARG A 5 -0.51 28.15 -8.17
CA ARG A 5 0.38 28.90 -7.28
C ARG A 5 1.84 28.74 -7.71
N ALA A 6 2.64 29.81 -7.58
CA ALA A 6 4.00 29.86 -8.09
C ALA A 6 4.97 28.86 -7.43
N PHE A 7 4.79 28.54 -6.15
CA PHE A 7 5.75 27.75 -5.36
C PHE A 7 5.11 26.50 -4.75
N ASP A 8 5.95 25.58 -4.32
CA ASP A 8 5.58 24.31 -3.67
C ASP A 8 4.69 24.53 -2.44
N GLY A 9 3.83 23.54 -2.17
CA GLY A 9 2.82 23.60 -1.12
C GLY A 9 1.74 24.66 -1.37
N ASP A 10 1.48 24.95 -2.64
CA ASP A 10 0.50 25.94 -3.12
C ASP A 10 0.74 27.36 -2.55
N LYS A 11 2.02 27.75 -2.44
CA LYS A 11 2.44 29.06 -1.92
C LYS A 11 2.71 30.07 -3.01
N GLY A 12 2.74 31.35 -2.62
CA GLY A 12 3.07 32.46 -3.50
C GLY A 12 1.89 33.01 -4.31
N PRO A 13 2.13 33.90 -5.27
CA PRO A 13 1.08 34.50 -6.08
C PRO A 13 0.42 33.49 -7.03
N ASN A 14 -0.80 33.79 -7.45
CA ASN A 14 -1.46 33.06 -8.53
C ASN A 14 -0.78 33.36 -9.86
N THR A 15 -0.64 32.33 -10.68
CA THR A 15 -0.05 32.36 -12.01
C THR A 15 -1.07 31.85 -13.04
N GLY A 16 -0.66 31.74 -14.29
CA GLY A 16 -1.46 31.05 -15.33
C GLY A 16 -1.51 29.53 -15.15
N GLY A 17 -0.80 28.98 -14.15
CA GLY A 17 -0.55 27.55 -13.97
C GLY A 17 0.94 27.25 -14.02
N MET A 18 1.45 26.52 -13.03
CA MET A 18 2.84 26.05 -12.92
C MET A 18 3.00 24.58 -13.31
N GLY A 19 1.92 23.93 -13.71
CA GLY A 19 1.90 22.53 -14.11
C GLY A 19 0.53 21.94 -13.90
N ALA A 20 0.23 20.87 -14.63
CA ALA A 20 -1.05 20.20 -14.56
C ALA A 20 -0.89 18.70 -14.72
N TYR A 21 -1.94 17.95 -14.46
CA TYR A 21 -1.97 16.51 -14.70
C TYR A 21 -3.38 15.98 -14.96
N THR A 22 -3.47 14.79 -15.55
CA THR A 22 -4.71 14.04 -15.84
C THR A 22 -4.91 12.86 -14.87
N GLY A 23 -6.00 12.10 -14.98
CA GLY A 23 -6.24 10.90 -14.15
C GLY A 23 -6.92 11.14 -12.79
N LEU A 24 -6.95 12.38 -12.30
CA LEU A 24 -7.71 12.93 -11.15
C LEU A 24 -8.36 11.88 -10.22
N PRO A 25 -7.63 11.30 -9.24
CA PRO A 25 -8.14 10.23 -8.38
C PRO A 25 -9.30 10.68 -7.48
N PHE A 26 -9.41 11.99 -7.21
CA PHE A 26 -10.49 12.56 -6.40
C PHE A 26 -11.78 12.87 -7.20
N VAL A 27 -11.82 12.60 -8.51
CA VAL A 27 -13.00 12.84 -9.37
C VAL A 27 -13.64 11.49 -9.72
N SER A 28 -14.82 11.23 -9.15
CA SER A 28 -15.57 9.99 -9.34
C SER A 28 -16.23 9.91 -10.72
N GLY A 29 -16.79 8.74 -11.07
CA GLY A 29 -17.62 8.59 -12.27
C GLY A 29 -18.86 9.49 -12.25
N GLU A 30 -19.50 9.62 -11.08
CA GLU A 30 -20.67 10.50 -10.88
C GLU A 30 -20.30 11.97 -11.05
N ASP A 31 -19.13 12.39 -10.55
CA ASP A 31 -18.62 13.74 -10.73
C ASP A 31 -18.45 14.08 -12.22
N ARG A 32 -17.86 13.16 -12.99
CA ARG A 32 -17.66 13.34 -14.44
C ARG A 32 -18.99 13.44 -15.17
N GLU A 33 -19.94 12.57 -14.84
CA GLU A 33 -21.26 12.56 -15.47
C GLU A 33 -22.04 13.82 -15.14
N PHE A 34 -21.95 14.29 -13.89
CA PHE A 34 -22.55 15.54 -13.48
C PHE A 34 -21.97 16.72 -14.26
N ALA A 35 -20.63 16.83 -14.31
CA ALA A 35 -19.95 17.88 -15.05
C ALA A 35 -20.31 17.86 -16.54
N TYR A 36 -20.34 16.69 -17.16
CA TYR A 36 -20.70 16.57 -18.57
C TYR A 36 -22.16 16.99 -18.83
N ARG A 37 -23.13 16.33 -18.17
CA ARG A 37 -24.55 16.56 -18.46
C ARG A 37 -25.07 17.89 -17.92
N ASN A 38 -24.76 18.23 -16.68
CA ASN A 38 -25.40 19.35 -16.00
C ASN A 38 -24.64 20.67 -16.16
N ILE A 39 -23.40 20.63 -16.63
CA ILE A 39 -22.61 21.84 -16.90
C ILE A 39 -22.35 21.98 -18.39
N MET A 40 -21.61 21.06 -19.01
CA MET A 40 -21.16 21.23 -20.40
C MET A 40 -22.32 21.17 -21.40
N CYS A 41 -23.16 20.12 -21.35
CA CYS A 41 -24.31 19.98 -22.25
C CYS A 41 -25.33 21.10 -22.04
N ARG A 42 -25.67 21.44 -20.79
CA ARG A 42 -26.61 22.53 -20.49
C ARG A 42 -26.12 23.89 -20.98
N ALA A 43 -24.82 24.17 -20.85
CA ALA A 43 -24.24 25.40 -21.39
C ALA A 43 -24.38 25.45 -22.91
N ALA A 44 -24.05 24.37 -23.62
CA ALA A 44 -24.19 24.29 -25.07
C ALA A 44 -25.67 24.41 -25.52
N GLU A 45 -26.60 23.74 -24.82
CA GLU A 45 -28.04 23.82 -25.10
C GLU A 45 -28.59 25.24 -24.91
N ALA A 46 -28.15 25.95 -23.85
CA ALA A 46 -28.54 27.33 -23.62
C ALA A 46 -28.06 28.25 -24.75
N MET A 47 -26.83 28.07 -25.24
CA MET A 47 -26.30 28.83 -26.39
C MET A 47 -27.15 28.60 -27.66
N VAL A 48 -27.64 27.39 -27.88
CA VAL A 48 -28.58 27.10 -28.99
C VAL A 48 -29.90 27.85 -28.79
N GLN A 49 -30.46 27.82 -27.57
CA GLN A 49 -31.74 28.47 -27.25
C GLN A 49 -31.67 30.01 -27.38
N GLU A 50 -30.52 30.61 -27.06
CA GLU A 50 -30.26 32.04 -27.22
C GLU A 50 -29.96 32.45 -28.67
N GLY A 51 -29.97 31.50 -29.62
CA GLY A 51 -29.70 31.77 -31.03
C GLY A 51 -28.22 31.96 -31.35
N CYS A 52 -27.32 31.51 -30.47
CA CYS A 52 -25.87 31.61 -30.63
C CYS A 52 -25.18 30.22 -30.55
N PRO A 53 -25.57 29.25 -31.40
CA PRO A 53 -25.03 27.88 -31.33
C PRO A 53 -23.50 27.87 -31.48
N LEU A 54 -22.84 27.13 -30.58
CA LEU A 54 -21.38 27.00 -30.61
C LEU A 54 -20.95 25.99 -31.70
N SER A 55 -20.14 26.44 -32.66
CA SER A 55 -19.30 25.58 -33.50
C SER A 55 -17.85 25.76 -33.08
N GLY A 56 -17.32 24.84 -32.28
CA GLY A 56 -16.03 25.01 -31.63
C GLY A 56 -15.71 23.99 -30.55
N VAL A 57 -14.59 24.23 -29.88
CA VAL A 57 -14.20 23.49 -28.67
C VAL A 57 -14.63 24.30 -27.45
N LEU A 58 -15.46 23.72 -26.59
CA LEU A 58 -15.82 24.29 -25.30
C LEU A 58 -14.99 23.66 -24.19
N TYR A 59 -14.12 24.44 -23.56
CA TYR A 59 -13.42 24.04 -22.35
C TYR A 59 -14.12 24.60 -21.12
N GLY A 60 -14.46 23.75 -20.17
CA GLY A 60 -14.99 24.14 -18.86
C GLY A 60 -13.91 24.11 -17.80
N GLY A 61 -13.51 25.27 -17.30
CA GLY A 61 -12.70 25.38 -16.08
C GLY A 61 -13.57 25.09 -14.87
N LEU A 62 -13.38 23.93 -14.24
CA LEU A 62 -14.22 23.46 -13.13
C LEU A 62 -13.42 23.34 -11.82
N MET A 63 -14.11 23.57 -10.69
CA MET A 63 -13.58 23.35 -9.35
C MET A 63 -14.45 22.35 -8.60
N LYS A 64 -13.85 21.29 -8.04
CA LYS A 64 -14.54 20.41 -7.09
C LYS A 64 -14.41 21.00 -5.68
N THR A 65 -15.54 21.25 -5.05
CA THR A 65 -15.64 21.79 -3.68
C THR A 65 -16.39 20.81 -2.77
N ALA A 66 -16.44 21.09 -1.46
CA ALA A 66 -17.27 20.32 -0.53
C ALA A 66 -18.76 20.34 -0.91
N ASP A 67 -19.23 21.42 -1.54
CA ASP A 67 -20.62 21.61 -1.97
C ASP A 67 -20.85 21.21 -3.45
N GLY A 68 -19.99 20.35 -4.00
CA GLY A 68 -20.05 19.85 -5.36
C GLY A 68 -19.19 20.63 -6.38
N ILE A 69 -19.41 20.34 -7.66
CA ILE A 69 -18.64 20.92 -8.78
C ILE A 69 -19.17 22.30 -9.12
N LYS A 70 -18.28 23.29 -9.18
CA LYS A 70 -18.57 24.68 -9.55
C LYS A 70 -17.87 25.03 -10.86
N VAL A 71 -18.50 25.88 -11.66
CA VAL A 71 -17.89 26.46 -12.86
C VAL A 71 -17.05 27.67 -12.46
N ILE A 72 -15.79 27.68 -12.87
CA ILE A 72 -14.90 28.85 -12.74
C ILE A 72 -15.07 29.72 -13.98
N GLU A 73 -14.88 29.13 -15.16
CA GLU A 73 -14.94 29.81 -16.44
C GLU A 73 -15.24 28.83 -17.58
N PHE A 74 -15.68 29.36 -18.72
CA PHE A 74 -15.60 28.68 -20.01
C PHE A 74 -14.57 29.40 -20.86
N ASN A 75 -13.66 28.64 -21.46
CA ASN A 75 -12.62 29.19 -22.33
C ASN A 75 -12.35 28.24 -23.50
N ALA A 76 -11.38 28.61 -24.35
CA ALA A 76 -10.81 27.72 -25.36
C ALA A 76 -9.34 28.11 -25.58
N ARG A 77 -8.45 27.67 -24.67
CA ARG A 77 -7.01 28.00 -24.72
C ARG A 77 -6.16 26.74 -24.75
N PHE A 78 -5.54 26.49 -25.90
CA PHE A 78 -4.68 25.33 -26.10
C PHE A 78 -3.29 25.46 -25.48
N GLY A 79 -2.86 26.68 -25.15
CA GLY A 79 -1.58 26.96 -24.48
C GLY A 79 -1.66 27.06 -22.95
N ASP A 80 -2.80 26.68 -22.36
CA ASP A 80 -2.92 26.57 -20.91
C ASP A 80 -2.52 25.16 -20.45
N PRO A 81 -1.82 25.03 -19.29
CA PRO A 81 -1.30 23.76 -18.80
C PRO A 81 -2.35 22.65 -18.75
N GLU A 82 -3.58 22.98 -18.37
CA GLU A 82 -4.70 22.04 -18.33
C GLU A 82 -4.99 21.37 -19.68
N THR A 83 -4.85 22.12 -20.77
CA THR A 83 -5.04 21.61 -22.13
C THR A 83 -3.81 20.87 -22.61
N GLU A 84 -2.61 21.40 -22.36
CA GLU A 84 -1.33 20.81 -22.80
C GLU A 84 -1.06 19.42 -22.21
N VAL A 85 -1.64 19.09 -21.05
CA VAL A 85 -1.60 17.72 -20.51
C VAL A 85 -2.69 16.80 -21.06
N VAL A 86 -3.79 17.33 -21.59
CA VAL A 86 -4.88 16.50 -22.16
C VAL A 86 -4.58 16.13 -23.62
N LEU A 87 -4.03 17.05 -24.41
CA LEU A 87 -3.72 16.84 -25.83
C LEU A 87 -2.90 15.58 -26.13
N PRO A 88 -1.91 15.16 -25.32
CA PRO A 88 -1.16 13.93 -25.57
C PRO A 88 -1.96 12.64 -25.51
N LEU A 89 -3.11 12.69 -24.84
CA LEU A 89 -4.04 11.58 -24.74
C LEU A 89 -4.96 11.49 -25.96
N LEU A 90 -5.06 12.52 -26.78
CA LEU A 90 -5.88 12.49 -28.01
C LEU A 90 -5.18 11.60 -29.05
N LYS A 91 -5.87 10.52 -29.47
CA LYS A 91 -5.43 9.65 -30.58
C LYS A 91 -5.92 10.16 -31.93
N SER A 92 -7.07 10.83 -31.96
CA SER A 92 -7.57 11.47 -33.18
C SER A 92 -6.63 12.59 -33.62
N ASP A 93 -6.54 12.83 -34.93
CA ASP A 93 -5.81 13.98 -35.43
C ASP A 93 -6.59 15.26 -35.10
N ILE A 94 -5.92 16.20 -34.43
CA ILE A 94 -6.51 17.48 -34.06
C ILE A 94 -6.82 18.35 -35.27
N TYR A 95 -6.07 18.19 -36.36
CA TYR A 95 -6.32 18.90 -37.61
C TYR A 95 -7.69 18.52 -38.19
N ASP A 96 -8.00 17.22 -38.26
CA ASP A 96 -9.27 16.73 -38.81
C ASP A 96 -10.47 17.26 -38.02
N ILE A 97 -10.32 17.35 -36.69
CA ILE A 97 -11.34 17.91 -35.80
C ILE A 97 -11.54 19.40 -36.12
N PHE A 98 -10.46 20.17 -36.22
CA PHE A 98 -10.54 21.61 -36.48
C PHE A 98 -11.06 21.91 -37.88
N ASP A 99 -10.65 21.15 -38.90
CA ASP A 99 -11.16 21.30 -40.27
C ASP A 99 -12.66 20.97 -40.34
N ALA A 100 -13.12 19.93 -39.64
CA ALA A 100 -14.53 19.60 -39.56
C ALA A 100 -15.33 20.75 -38.93
N VAL A 101 -14.90 21.23 -37.76
CA VAL A 101 -15.54 22.36 -37.05
C VAL A 101 -15.56 23.63 -37.91
N ALA A 102 -14.43 23.98 -38.53
CA ALA A 102 -14.32 25.18 -39.37
C ALA A 102 -15.16 25.08 -40.65
N SER A 103 -15.34 23.88 -41.18
CA SER A 103 -16.13 23.61 -42.38
C SER A 103 -17.62 23.35 -42.09
N GLY A 104 -18.05 23.40 -40.82
CA GLY A 104 -19.43 23.08 -40.42
C GLY A 104 -19.80 21.61 -40.65
N ARG A 105 -18.81 20.71 -40.69
CA ARG A 105 -18.99 19.26 -40.78
C ARG A 105 -18.99 18.66 -39.38
N GLU A 106 -19.70 17.56 -39.23
CA GLU A 106 -19.64 16.77 -38.00
C GLU A 106 -18.25 16.12 -37.87
N ALA A 107 -17.60 16.33 -36.72
CA ALA A 107 -16.33 15.68 -36.41
C ALA A 107 -16.57 14.22 -36.02
N GLU A 108 -15.67 13.31 -36.43
CA GLU A 108 -15.74 11.92 -35.97
C GLU A 108 -15.61 11.82 -34.44
N PRO A 109 -16.19 10.79 -33.80
CA PRO A 109 -16.02 10.55 -32.37
C PRO A 109 -14.54 10.50 -31.96
N LEU A 110 -14.18 11.31 -30.96
CA LEU A 110 -12.81 11.45 -30.49
C LEU A 110 -12.31 10.14 -29.87
N LYS A 111 -11.12 9.71 -30.31
CA LYS A 111 -10.43 8.53 -29.77
C LYS A 111 -9.36 8.99 -28.79
N TRP A 112 -9.31 8.33 -27.63
CA TRP A 112 -8.39 8.68 -26.54
C TRP A 112 -7.47 7.51 -26.15
N LYS A 113 -6.28 7.84 -25.67
CA LYS A 113 -5.37 6.89 -25.01
C LYS A 113 -5.81 6.65 -23.58
N LYS A 114 -5.62 5.42 -23.12
CA LYS A 114 -5.73 5.05 -21.71
C LYS A 114 -4.34 5.21 -21.07
N ALA A 115 -4.02 6.43 -20.71
CA ALA A 115 -2.76 6.81 -20.07
C ALA A 115 -3.00 8.02 -19.16
N VAL A 116 -2.00 8.35 -18.35
CA VAL A 116 -1.96 9.56 -17.53
C VAL A 116 -0.81 10.43 -18.03
N THR A 117 -0.98 11.73 -17.88
CA THR A 117 -0.01 12.75 -18.26
C THR A 117 0.19 13.71 -17.11
N LEU A 118 1.43 14.16 -16.95
CA LEU A 118 1.81 15.21 -16.02
C LEU A 118 2.71 16.19 -16.74
N GLY A 119 2.47 17.48 -16.52
CA GLY A 119 3.22 18.55 -17.10
C GLY A 119 3.77 19.52 -16.06
N VAL A 120 5.05 19.87 -16.18
CA VAL A 120 5.75 20.82 -15.30
C VAL A 120 6.13 22.05 -16.10
N VAL A 121 5.72 23.23 -15.63
CA VAL A 121 6.08 24.50 -16.25
C VAL A 121 7.41 25.00 -15.68
N LEU A 122 8.35 25.31 -16.57
CA LEU A 122 9.55 26.07 -16.25
C LEU A 122 9.28 27.55 -16.55
N ALA A 123 9.32 28.37 -15.51
CA ALA A 123 9.03 29.80 -15.57
C ALA A 123 10.28 30.65 -15.32
N SER A 124 10.33 31.85 -15.90
CA SER A 124 11.42 32.81 -15.65
C SER A 124 11.40 33.26 -14.19
N LYS A 125 12.54 33.21 -13.50
CA LYS A 125 12.68 33.66 -12.11
C LYS A 125 12.12 35.08 -11.95
N GLY A 126 11.21 35.24 -10.98
CA GLY A 126 10.46 36.47 -10.75
C GLY A 126 9.03 36.46 -11.30
N TYR A 127 8.66 35.50 -12.16
CA TYR A 127 7.27 35.24 -12.55
C TYR A 127 6.40 34.93 -11.31
N PRO A 128 5.17 35.45 -11.20
CA PRO A 128 4.41 36.26 -12.17
C PRO A 128 4.69 37.77 -12.12
N GLY A 129 5.64 38.23 -11.29
CA GLY A 129 6.09 39.62 -11.23
C GLY A 129 7.09 39.96 -12.34
N LYS A 130 8.13 40.74 -12.00
CA LYS A 130 9.17 41.14 -12.96
C LYS A 130 10.20 40.02 -13.12
N TYR A 131 10.46 39.63 -14.37
CA TYR A 131 11.41 38.56 -14.72
C TYR A 131 12.29 38.97 -15.91
N ASP A 132 13.44 38.31 -16.03
CA ASP A 132 14.42 38.54 -17.10
C ASP A 132 14.01 37.80 -18.40
N LYS A 133 14.35 38.38 -19.55
CA LYS A 133 14.20 37.77 -20.88
C LYS A 133 15.57 37.66 -21.56
N GLY A 134 15.65 36.87 -22.63
CA GLY A 134 16.87 36.68 -23.42
C GLY A 134 17.88 35.72 -22.78
N CYS A 135 17.49 34.99 -21.74
CA CYS A 135 18.39 34.04 -21.07
C CYS A 135 18.51 32.77 -21.93
N PRO A 136 19.74 32.32 -22.28
CA PRO A 136 19.93 31.10 -23.07
C PRO A 136 19.38 29.86 -22.36
N ILE A 137 18.75 28.97 -23.15
CA ILE A 137 18.20 27.70 -22.69
C ILE A 137 18.94 26.57 -23.40
N GLY A 138 19.56 25.70 -22.62
CA GLY A 138 20.10 24.42 -23.07
C GLY A 138 19.07 23.32 -22.90
N LEU A 139 18.97 22.43 -23.90
CA LEU A 139 18.11 21.24 -23.84
C LEU A 139 19.01 20.01 -24.02
N GLY A 140 18.94 19.07 -23.07
CA GLY A 140 19.49 17.73 -23.22
C GLY A 140 18.62 16.84 -24.12
N ASP A 141 18.74 15.52 -23.94
CA ASP A 141 17.85 14.59 -24.64
C ASP A 141 16.43 14.68 -24.08
N MET A 142 15.52 15.20 -24.90
CA MET A 142 14.09 15.32 -24.61
C MET A 142 13.27 14.19 -25.25
N SER A 143 13.91 13.11 -25.70
CA SER A 143 13.22 11.93 -26.21
C SER A 143 12.28 11.34 -25.15
N GLY A 144 11.09 10.90 -25.57
CA GLY A 144 10.09 10.29 -24.70
C GLY A 144 9.18 11.27 -23.92
N VAL A 145 9.41 12.58 -24.02
CA VAL A 145 8.51 13.61 -23.47
C VAL A 145 8.09 14.61 -24.56
N ARG A 146 7.07 15.43 -24.27
CA ARG A 146 6.68 16.56 -25.11
C ARG A 146 7.16 17.85 -24.46
N LEU A 147 7.81 18.69 -25.24
CA LEU A 147 8.26 20.01 -24.82
C LEU A 147 7.43 21.08 -25.52
N TYR A 148 6.62 21.80 -24.75
CA TYR A 148 5.83 22.93 -25.25
C TYR A 148 6.62 24.23 -25.06
N HIS A 149 6.71 25.00 -26.16
CA HIS A 149 7.37 26.30 -26.20
C HIS A 149 6.34 27.40 -25.94
N MET A 150 6.28 27.90 -24.71
CA MET A 150 5.26 28.88 -24.30
C MET A 150 5.76 30.31 -24.47
N GLY A 151 6.98 30.57 -23.96
CA GLY A 151 7.57 31.89 -23.87
C GLY A 151 9.04 31.83 -24.22
N THR A 152 9.36 31.28 -25.38
CA THR A 152 10.72 31.20 -25.92
C THR A 152 10.87 32.00 -27.21
N ALA A 153 12.08 32.46 -27.50
CA ALA A 153 12.44 33.07 -28.78
C ALA A 153 13.78 32.49 -29.30
N SER A 154 14.12 32.81 -30.54
CA SER A 154 15.46 32.58 -31.09
C SER A 154 16.26 33.88 -31.09
N ALA A 155 17.45 33.87 -30.49
CA ALA A 155 18.40 34.98 -30.52
C ALA A 155 19.81 34.42 -30.80
N ASP A 156 20.46 34.93 -31.84
CA ASP A 156 21.79 34.48 -32.29
C ASP A 156 21.91 32.95 -32.47
N GLY A 157 20.85 32.34 -33.02
CA GLY A 157 20.77 30.89 -33.24
C GLY A 157 20.58 30.06 -31.96
N LYS A 158 20.36 30.69 -30.80
CA LYS A 158 20.11 30.04 -29.52
C LYS A 158 18.66 30.21 -29.09
N LEU A 159 18.13 29.19 -28.40
CA LEU A 159 16.84 29.27 -27.73
C LEU A 159 17.00 30.15 -26.49
N VAL A 160 16.13 31.14 -26.31
CA VAL A 160 16.17 32.07 -25.18
C VAL A 160 14.80 32.26 -24.53
N THR A 161 14.79 32.69 -23.26
CA THR A 161 13.55 33.07 -22.56
C THR A 161 12.92 34.33 -23.19
N ALA A 162 11.59 34.36 -23.29
CA ALA A 162 10.83 35.49 -23.86
C ALA A 162 9.53 35.81 -23.09
N GLY A 163 9.08 34.90 -22.22
CA GLY A 163 7.84 35.00 -21.45
C GLY A 163 7.99 34.62 -19.98
N GLY A 164 6.90 34.74 -19.24
CA GLY A 164 6.84 34.38 -17.82
C GLY A 164 6.86 32.87 -17.62
N ARG A 165 5.90 32.16 -18.23
CA ARG A 165 6.00 30.72 -18.50
C ARG A 165 6.83 30.53 -19.76
N VAL A 166 7.89 29.74 -19.70
CA VAL A 166 8.88 29.63 -20.78
C VAL A 166 8.72 28.32 -21.52
N LEU A 167 8.79 27.21 -20.79
CA LEU A 167 8.64 25.86 -21.31
C LEU A 167 7.66 25.08 -20.46
N MET A 168 7.03 24.07 -21.03
CA MET A 168 6.32 23.04 -20.27
C MET A 168 6.77 21.66 -20.75
N VAL A 169 7.26 20.85 -19.81
CA VAL A 169 7.66 19.46 -20.06
C VAL A 169 6.48 18.58 -19.69
N VAL A 170 5.95 17.81 -20.64
CA VAL A 170 4.81 16.91 -20.44
C VAL A 170 5.22 15.47 -20.73
N ALA A 171 5.05 14.59 -19.74
CA ALA A 171 5.33 13.17 -19.86
C ALA A 171 4.05 12.34 -19.80
N GLU A 172 4.07 11.21 -20.51
CA GLU A 172 3.01 10.19 -20.50
C GLU A 172 3.46 8.97 -19.68
N GLY A 173 2.57 8.47 -18.84
CA GLY A 173 2.76 7.30 -17.98
C GLY A 173 1.53 6.40 -17.99
N VAL A 174 1.75 5.14 -17.61
CA VAL A 174 0.64 4.20 -17.35
C VAL A 174 -0.18 4.62 -16.13
N ASP A 175 0.45 5.34 -15.20
CA ASP A 175 -0.14 5.98 -14.03
C ASP A 175 0.52 7.35 -13.77
N LEU A 176 0.01 8.07 -12.76
CA LEU A 176 0.48 9.41 -12.41
C LEU A 176 1.92 9.42 -11.87
N HIS A 177 2.36 8.38 -11.17
CA HIS A 177 3.72 8.29 -10.64
C HIS A 177 4.74 8.14 -11.77
N VAL A 178 4.46 7.25 -12.73
CA VAL A 178 5.34 7.08 -13.91
C VAL A 178 5.38 8.35 -14.74
N ALA A 179 4.25 9.05 -14.91
CA ALA A 179 4.23 10.33 -15.60
C ALA A 179 5.01 11.41 -14.83
N HIS A 180 4.87 11.45 -13.51
CA HIS A 180 5.61 12.34 -12.61
C HIS A 180 7.12 12.15 -12.75
N ASP A 181 7.61 10.92 -12.52
CA ASP A 181 9.04 10.63 -12.50
C ASP A 181 9.71 10.97 -13.84
N LYS A 182 9.08 10.60 -14.95
CA LYS A 182 9.57 10.95 -16.30
C LYS A 182 9.58 12.45 -16.56
N ALA A 183 8.54 13.18 -16.11
CA ALA A 183 8.48 14.62 -16.31
C ALA A 183 9.61 15.32 -15.55
N TYR A 184 9.83 14.97 -14.29
CA TYR A 184 10.87 15.56 -13.46
C TYR A 184 12.29 15.18 -13.92
N GLU A 185 12.50 13.93 -14.33
CA GLU A 185 13.78 13.51 -14.93
C GLU A 185 14.09 14.30 -16.21
N ALA A 186 13.08 14.63 -17.03
CA ALA A 186 13.27 15.45 -18.21
C ALA A 186 13.45 16.94 -17.89
N VAL A 187 12.83 17.46 -16.82
CA VAL A 187 13.04 18.83 -16.33
C VAL A 187 14.51 19.06 -15.94
N GLU A 188 15.17 18.08 -15.32
CA GLU A 188 16.60 18.16 -14.96
C GLU A 188 17.54 18.31 -16.17
N ARG A 189 17.08 17.91 -17.35
CA ARG A 189 17.80 18.03 -18.64
C ARG A 189 17.61 19.39 -19.30
N VAL A 190 16.81 20.29 -18.71
CA VAL A 190 16.65 21.67 -19.18
C VAL A 190 17.60 22.57 -18.39
N HIS A 191 18.55 23.21 -19.08
CA HIS A 191 19.61 24.00 -18.47
C HIS A 191 19.38 25.50 -18.71
N CYS A 192 18.93 26.20 -17.67
CA CYS A 192 18.89 27.67 -17.64
C CYS A 192 18.79 28.16 -16.18
N ASP A 193 19.83 28.82 -15.67
CA ASP A 193 19.89 29.29 -14.26
C ASP A 193 18.81 30.31 -13.89
N LYS A 194 18.13 30.86 -14.90
CA LYS A 194 17.07 31.86 -14.76
C LYS A 194 15.67 31.26 -14.83
N LEU A 195 15.54 29.95 -14.90
CA LEU A 195 14.26 29.25 -14.76
C LEU A 195 14.05 28.74 -13.33
N PHE A 196 12.79 28.56 -12.96
CA PHE A 196 12.36 27.80 -11.80
C PHE A 196 11.08 27.03 -12.14
N HIS A 197 10.80 25.98 -11.38
CA HIS A 197 9.58 25.19 -11.49
C HIS A 197 9.14 24.75 -10.10
N ARG A 198 7.95 24.18 -10.00
CA ARG A 198 7.50 23.50 -8.79
C ARG A 198 8.04 22.08 -8.71
N GLY A 199 8.37 21.61 -7.52
CA GLY A 199 8.81 20.24 -7.21
C GLY A 199 7.67 19.28 -6.83
N ASP A 200 6.43 19.78 -6.75
CA ASP A 200 5.30 19.07 -6.13
C ASP A 200 4.05 19.01 -7.04
N ILE A 201 4.22 19.07 -8.37
CA ILE A 201 3.09 18.97 -9.30
C ILE A 201 2.44 17.59 -9.12
N GLY A 202 1.13 17.58 -8.86
CA GLY A 202 0.36 16.35 -8.63
C GLY A 202 0.46 15.76 -7.21
N HIS A 203 1.17 16.39 -6.26
CA HIS A 203 1.46 15.80 -4.94
C HIS A 203 0.22 15.25 -4.21
N CYS A 204 -0.89 16.01 -4.12
CA CYS A 204 -2.11 15.51 -3.46
C CYS A 204 -2.67 14.24 -4.12
N ALA A 205 -2.59 14.12 -5.44
CA ALA A 205 -3.09 12.95 -6.14
C ALA A 205 -2.13 11.76 -6.06
N LEU A 206 -0.83 12.01 -6.02
CA LEU A 206 0.18 11.00 -5.77
C LEU A 206 -0.03 10.40 -4.36
N ASP A 207 -0.24 11.25 -3.35
CA ASP A 207 -0.53 10.82 -1.98
C ASP A 207 -1.86 10.05 -1.87
N MET A 208 -2.90 10.49 -2.58
CA MET A 208 -4.19 9.80 -2.63
C MET A 208 -4.15 8.46 -3.40
N GLY A 209 -3.15 8.27 -4.26
CA GLY A 209 -2.94 7.05 -5.04
C GLY A 209 -2.09 6.00 -4.33
N LEU A 210 -1.62 6.28 -3.11
CA LEU A 210 -0.86 5.34 -2.30
C LEU A 210 -1.77 4.59 -1.33
N ALA A 211 -1.50 3.30 -1.19
CA ALA A 211 -2.12 2.40 -0.25
C ALA A 211 -1.93 2.94 1.18
N ARG A 212 -2.98 2.82 1.99
CA ARG A 212 -2.86 3.11 3.41
C ARG A 212 -2.00 2.04 4.08
N ILE A 213 -1.15 2.46 5.00
CA ILE A 213 -0.27 1.55 5.72
C ILE A 213 -1.04 0.85 6.83
N ILE A 214 -0.99 -0.47 6.86
CA ILE A 214 -1.45 -1.27 8.00
C ILE A 214 -0.30 -1.32 9.01
N ASP A 215 -0.31 -0.40 9.98
CA ASP A 215 0.72 -0.33 11.02
C ASP A 215 0.54 -1.44 12.06
N GLY A 216 1.24 -2.55 11.84
CA GLY A 216 1.21 -3.69 12.75
C GLY A 216 1.84 -3.43 14.11
N ASN A 217 2.68 -2.40 14.27
CA ASN A 217 3.14 -2.00 15.61
C ASN A 217 1.98 -1.41 16.42
N ALA A 218 1.20 -0.53 15.79
CA ALA A 218 0.02 0.08 16.42
C ALA A 218 -1.04 -0.99 16.75
N VAL A 219 -1.34 -1.89 15.80
CA VAL A 219 -2.30 -2.99 16.04
C VAL A 219 -1.79 -3.94 17.14
N SER A 220 -0.49 -4.30 17.12
CA SER A 220 0.13 -5.14 18.16
C SER A 220 0.06 -4.48 19.54
N ALA A 221 0.28 -3.17 19.64
CA ALA A 221 0.14 -2.42 20.89
C ALA A 221 -1.30 -2.50 21.42
N ALA A 222 -2.30 -2.24 20.56
CA ALA A 222 -3.71 -2.31 20.94
C ALA A 222 -4.12 -3.71 21.45
N VAL A 223 -3.65 -4.78 20.79
CA VAL A 223 -3.87 -6.16 21.28
C VAL A 223 -3.26 -6.35 22.66
N LYS A 224 -2.00 -5.96 22.87
CA LYS A 224 -1.33 -6.13 24.17
C LYS A 224 -2.02 -5.31 25.26
N ASP A 225 -2.54 -4.12 24.95
CA ASP A 225 -3.33 -3.32 25.90
C ASP A 225 -4.62 -4.05 26.30
N ARG A 226 -5.32 -4.71 25.37
CA ARG A 226 -6.49 -5.56 25.71
C ARG A 226 -6.11 -6.72 26.60
N VAL A 227 -5.00 -7.41 26.31
CA VAL A 227 -4.50 -8.50 27.15
C VAL A 227 -4.15 -7.97 28.55
N LYS A 228 -3.44 -6.84 28.63
CA LYS A 228 -3.06 -6.18 29.88
C LYS A 228 -4.26 -5.83 30.75
N ALA A 229 -5.34 -5.36 30.14
CA ALA A 229 -6.58 -5.05 30.85
C ALA A 229 -7.26 -6.31 31.41
N ARG A 230 -7.20 -7.44 30.69
CA ARG A 230 -7.83 -8.71 31.10
C ARG A 230 -7.08 -9.45 32.22
N VAL A 231 -5.75 -9.35 32.29
CA VAL A 231 -4.97 -10.16 33.26
C VAL A 231 -5.38 -9.91 34.73
N PRO A 232 -5.58 -8.67 35.20
CA PRO A 232 -6.07 -8.43 36.57
C PRO A 232 -7.48 -8.98 36.82
N GLU A 233 -8.36 -8.96 35.83
CA GLU A 233 -9.71 -9.53 35.93
C GLU A 233 -9.63 -11.04 36.14
N LEU A 234 -8.77 -11.72 35.36
CA LEU A 234 -8.53 -13.16 35.48
C LEU A 234 -7.88 -13.52 36.82
N GLU A 235 -6.94 -12.72 37.32
CA GLU A 235 -6.33 -12.94 38.63
C GLU A 235 -7.35 -12.81 39.76
N ALA A 236 -8.25 -11.83 39.67
CA ALA A 236 -9.32 -11.66 40.65
C ALA A 236 -10.35 -12.80 40.62
N GLU A 237 -10.68 -13.30 39.42
CA GLU A 237 -11.66 -14.37 39.23
C GLU A 237 -11.13 -15.75 39.63
N TYR A 238 -9.91 -16.09 39.23
CA TYR A 238 -9.34 -17.44 39.38
C TYR A 238 -8.23 -17.54 40.43
N GLY A 239 -7.86 -16.43 41.08
CA GLY A 239 -6.87 -16.38 42.16
C GLY A 239 -5.41 -16.55 41.71
N ARG A 240 -5.13 -16.54 40.40
CA ARG A 240 -3.79 -16.61 39.82
C ARG A 240 -3.73 -15.98 38.45
N LYS A 241 -2.53 -15.59 38.01
CA LYS A 241 -2.29 -15.06 36.66
C LYS A 241 -2.07 -16.19 35.65
N PRO A 242 -2.36 -15.95 34.36
CA PRO A 242 -1.86 -16.81 33.30
C PRO A 242 -0.33 -16.81 33.24
N CYS A 243 0.27 -17.97 32.97
CA CYS A 243 1.73 -18.14 32.93
C CYS A 243 2.22 -18.73 31.60
N LEU A 244 3.18 -18.03 30.97
CA LEU A 244 3.88 -18.47 29.75
C LEU A 244 5.29 -18.99 30.06
N ALA A 245 5.55 -20.26 29.78
CA ALA A 245 6.90 -20.84 29.78
C ALA A 245 7.52 -20.73 28.37
N VAL A 246 8.72 -20.15 28.28
CA VAL A 246 9.50 -20.02 27.05
C VAL A 246 10.79 -20.81 27.20
N ILE A 247 11.00 -21.79 26.34
CA ILE A 247 12.23 -22.58 26.25
C ILE A 247 13.08 -22.05 25.09
N ILE A 248 14.36 -21.79 25.36
CA ILE A 248 15.38 -21.51 24.33
C ILE A 248 16.53 -22.50 24.47
N VAL A 249 16.97 -23.05 23.34
CA VAL A 249 18.09 -24.00 23.28
C VAL A 249 19.24 -23.37 22.50
N GLY A 250 20.39 -23.20 23.18
CA GLY A 250 21.59 -22.58 22.63
C GLY A 250 21.54 -21.04 22.56
N GLU A 251 22.55 -20.46 21.90
CA GLU A 251 22.85 -19.02 21.98
C GLU A 251 22.63 -18.26 20.66
N ASN A 252 21.74 -18.72 19.78
CA ASN A 252 21.51 -18.04 18.51
C ASN A 252 21.08 -16.57 18.76
N PRO A 253 21.85 -15.56 18.28
CA PRO A 253 21.59 -14.16 18.58
C PRO A 253 20.20 -13.68 18.13
N ALA A 254 19.69 -14.21 17.01
CA ALA A 254 18.36 -13.87 16.51
C ALA A 254 17.27 -14.41 17.45
N SER A 255 17.37 -15.67 17.86
CA SER A 255 16.45 -16.31 18.81
C SER A 255 16.42 -15.57 20.15
N GLN A 256 17.59 -15.15 20.65
CA GLN A 256 17.73 -14.39 21.88
C GLN A 256 16.99 -13.03 21.84
N VAL A 257 17.04 -12.32 20.71
CA VAL A 257 16.27 -11.08 20.53
C VAL A 257 14.76 -11.35 20.59
N TYR A 258 14.29 -12.39 19.89
CA TYR A 258 12.87 -12.77 19.89
C TYR A 258 12.36 -13.17 21.28
N VAL A 259 13.12 -13.99 22.00
CA VAL A 259 12.75 -14.44 23.35
C VAL A 259 12.71 -13.28 24.33
N ARG A 260 13.69 -12.37 24.31
CA ARG A 260 13.66 -11.15 25.13
C ARG A 260 12.41 -10.31 24.85
N ASN A 261 11.99 -10.19 23.60
CA ASN A 261 10.79 -9.44 23.26
C ASN A 261 9.51 -10.14 23.75
N LYS A 262 9.46 -11.48 23.74
CA LYS A 262 8.34 -12.25 24.30
C LYS A 262 8.23 -12.11 25.82
N VAL A 263 9.35 -12.20 26.54
CA VAL A 263 9.39 -11.99 28.00
C VAL A 263 8.98 -10.55 28.36
N ARG A 264 9.46 -9.56 27.60
CA ARG A 264 9.03 -8.15 27.78
C ARG A 264 7.54 -7.96 27.53
N ALA A 265 6.98 -8.65 26.53
CA ALA A 265 5.55 -8.58 26.25
C ALA A 265 4.72 -9.18 27.39
N ALA A 266 5.12 -10.34 27.93
CA ALA A 266 4.46 -10.96 29.08
C ALA A 266 4.51 -10.06 30.34
N ALA A 267 5.67 -9.47 30.62
CA ALA A 267 5.81 -8.51 31.71
C ALA A 267 4.94 -7.25 31.49
N TYR A 268 4.86 -6.75 30.26
CA TYR A 268 4.04 -5.59 29.91
C TYR A 268 2.53 -5.86 30.09
N THR A 269 2.06 -7.05 29.72
CA THR A 269 0.67 -7.48 29.91
C THR A 269 0.36 -7.89 31.35
N GLY A 270 1.37 -8.01 32.21
CA GLY A 270 1.21 -8.37 33.61
C GLY A 270 1.06 -9.88 33.85
N MET A 271 1.31 -10.71 32.83
CA MET A 271 1.29 -12.18 32.92
C MET A 271 2.56 -12.70 33.59
N ASP A 272 2.46 -13.87 34.20
CA ASP A 272 3.66 -14.56 34.67
C ASP A 272 4.42 -15.17 33.49
N SER A 273 5.74 -15.20 33.58
CA SER A 273 6.56 -15.85 32.56
C SER A 273 7.75 -16.58 33.17
N ARG A 274 8.10 -17.71 32.55
CA ARG A 274 9.26 -18.52 32.93
C ARG A 274 10.16 -18.68 31.73
N LEU A 275 11.38 -18.14 31.82
CA LEU A 275 12.40 -18.35 30.81
C LEU A 275 13.26 -19.55 31.22
N ILE A 276 13.36 -20.55 30.33
CA ILE A 276 14.18 -21.74 30.52
C ILE A 276 15.24 -21.74 29.42
N GLU A 277 16.48 -21.47 29.81
CA GLU A 277 17.64 -21.45 28.93
C GLU A 277 18.37 -22.79 29.05
N LEU A 278 18.51 -23.50 27.92
CA LEU A 278 19.14 -24.81 27.83
C LEU A 278 20.36 -24.73 26.91
N ASP A 279 21.38 -25.52 27.23
CA ASP A 279 22.61 -25.58 26.44
C ASP A 279 22.36 -26.15 25.04
N ALA A 280 23.16 -25.71 24.06
CA ALA A 280 23.04 -26.20 22.68
C ALA A 280 23.33 -27.70 22.56
N GLY A 281 24.06 -28.31 23.49
CA GLY A 281 24.38 -29.73 23.54
C GLY A 281 23.35 -30.62 24.24
N ILE A 282 22.23 -30.08 24.74
CA ILE A 282 21.17 -30.87 25.36
C ILE A 282 20.68 -31.98 24.42
N SER A 283 20.42 -33.16 24.95
CA SER A 283 19.84 -34.25 24.16
C SER A 283 18.36 -34.00 23.85
N GLU A 284 17.86 -34.61 22.77
CA GLU A 284 16.43 -34.58 22.44
C GLU A 284 15.58 -35.10 23.61
N GLN A 285 16.01 -36.18 24.27
CA GLN A 285 15.27 -36.76 25.39
C GLN A 285 15.18 -35.82 26.59
N GLU A 286 16.28 -35.17 26.98
CA GLU A 286 16.27 -34.20 28.09
C GLU A 286 15.36 -33.00 27.82
N LEU A 287 15.30 -32.53 26.56
CA LEU A 287 14.36 -31.47 26.16
C LEU A 287 12.91 -31.95 26.25
N LEU A 288 12.62 -33.17 25.79
CA LEU A 288 11.28 -33.77 25.88
C LEU A 288 10.83 -33.97 27.33
N ASP A 289 11.74 -34.42 28.20
CA ASP A 289 11.48 -34.58 29.63
C ASP A 289 11.14 -33.22 30.28
N ARG A 290 11.87 -32.16 29.91
CA ARG A 290 11.57 -30.81 30.40
C ARG A 290 10.21 -30.29 29.92
N ILE A 291 9.80 -30.62 28.70
CA ILE A 291 8.45 -30.29 28.20
C ILE A 291 7.40 -31.10 28.95
N ALA A 292 7.64 -32.38 29.25
CA ALA A 292 6.74 -33.22 30.02
C ALA A 292 6.51 -32.66 31.45
N GLU A 293 7.57 -32.16 32.10
CA GLU A 293 7.45 -31.47 33.39
C GLU A 293 6.54 -30.23 33.29
N LEU A 294 6.72 -29.39 32.26
CA LEU A 294 5.87 -28.20 32.05
C LEU A 294 4.43 -28.56 31.69
N ASN A 295 4.21 -29.66 30.96
CA ASN A 295 2.88 -30.17 30.68
C ASN A 295 2.16 -30.57 31.97
N GLY A 296 2.87 -31.22 32.90
CA GLY A 296 2.33 -31.59 34.22
C GLY A 296 2.22 -30.44 35.22
N ASP A 297 2.87 -29.31 34.98
CA ASP A 297 2.86 -28.16 35.89
C ASP A 297 1.56 -27.36 35.79
N ASP A 298 0.75 -27.46 36.84
CA ASP A 298 -0.52 -26.76 36.97
C ASP A 298 -0.42 -25.23 37.09
N ALA A 299 0.78 -24.68 37.26
CA ALA A 299 1.01 -23.24 37.24
C ALA A 299 1.51 -22.73 35.88
N VAL A 300 1.62 -23.58 34.85
CA VAL A 300 1.99 -23.22 33.47
C VAL A 300 0.81 -23.44 32.54
N ASP A 301 0.43 -22.39 31.80
CA ASP A 301 -0.72 -22.42 30.89
C ASP A 301 -0.30 -22.44 29.43
N GLY A 302 0.83 -21.83 29.12
CA GLY A 302 1.39 -21.79 27.78
C GLY A 302 2.83 -22.27 27.75
N ILE A 303 3.19 -23.04 26.73
CA ILE A 303 4.56 -23.50 26.47
C ILE A 303 4.93 -23.10 25.05
N LEU A 304 6.09 -22.47 24.92
CA LEU A 304 6.68 -22.12 23.64
C LEU A 304 8.14 -22.58 23.61
N VAL A 305 8.49 -23.38 22.60
CA VAL A 305 9.89 -23.72 22.31
C VAL A 305 10.36 -22.85 21.14
N GLN A 306 11.40 -22.05 21.35
CA GLN A 306 11.92 -21.14 20.33
C GLN A 306 12.71 -21.89 19.26
N LEU A 307 12.26 -21.78 18.01
CA LEU A 307 12.94 -22.31 16.82
C LEU A 307 13.93 -21.27 16.21
N PRO A 308 14.92 -21.71 15.40
CA PRO A 308 15.27 -23.10 15.11
C PRO A 308 15.98 -23.80 16.28
N LEU A 309 15.85 -25.12 16.37
CA LEU A 309 16.60 -25.94 17.33
C LEU A 309 17.96 -26.38 16.78
N PRO A 310 18.89 -26.83 17.64
CA PRO A 310 20.10 -27.52 17.20
C PRO A 310 19.79 -28.70 16.26
N LYS A 311 20.63 -28.92 15.26
CA LYS A 311 20.38 -29.87 14.15
C LYS A 311 20.18 -31.33 14.57
N HIS A 312 20.62 -31.71 15.77
CA HIS A 312 20.47 -33.07 16.29
C HIS A 312 19.13 -33.32 16.98
N ILE A 313 18.27 -32.30 17.09
CA ILE A 313 16.94 -32.39 17.71
C ILE A 313 15.87 -32.28 16.62
N ASP A 314 14.91 -33.19 16.62
CA ASP A 314 13.75 -33.14 15.74
C ASP A 314 12.71 -32.13 16.24
N GLU A 315 12.63 -30.98 15.58
CA GLU A 315 11.66 -29.92 15.89
C GLU A 315 10.20 -30.41 15.90
N SER A 316 9.84 -31.38 15.05
CA SER A 316 8.47 -31.89 14.99
C SER A 316 8.12 -32.67 16.24
N LYS A 317 9.03 -33.53 16.73
CA LYS A 317 8.81 -34.27 17.98
C LYS A 317 8.65 -33.34 19.17
N VAL A 318 9.47 -32.30 19.22
CA VAL A 318 9.40 -31.27 20.27
C VAL A 318 8.04 -30.57 20.24
N ILE A 319 7.60 -30.07 19.08
CA ILE A 319 6.29 -29.40 18.94
C ILE A 319 5.15 -30.32 19.35
N TYR A 320 5.18 -31.60 18.94
CA TYR A 320 4.12 -32.57 19.26
C TYR A 320 4.15 -33.08 20.70
N SER A 321 5.24 -32.83 21.44
CA SER A 321 5.33 -33.19 22.85
C SER A 321 4.65 -32.16 23.77
N ILE A 322 4.41 -30.93 23.28
CA ILE A 322 3.67 -29.90 24.02
C ILE A 322 2.19 -30.30 24.08
N ALA A 323 1.58 -30.31 25.27
CA ALA A 323 0.16 -30.58 25.40
C ALA A 323 -0.66 -29.60 24.54
N LYS A 324 -1.64 -30.09 23.78
CA LYS A 324 -2.41 -29.25 22.84
C LYS A 324 -3.08 -28.04 23.53
N GLU A 325 -3.48 -28.19 24.79
CA GLU A 325 -4.08 -27.13 25.60
C GLU A 325 -3.08 -26.06 26.05
N LYS A 326 -1.77 -26.37 26.05
CA LYS A 326 -0.68 -25.45 26.40
C LYS A 326 0.12 -24.97 25.18
N ASP A 327 -0.20 -25.44 23.98
CA ASP A 327 0.45 -25.05 22.74
C ASP A 327 -0.04 -23.65 22.30
N VAL A 328 0.58 -22.63 22.86
CA VAL A 328 0.24 -21.22 22.59
C VAL A 328 0.62 -20.76 21.19
N ASP A 329 1.48 -21.50 20.48
CA ASP A 329 1.85 -21.19 19.10
C ASP A 329 0.94 -21.87 18.07
N GLY A 330 0.08 -22.80 18.51
CA GLY A 330 -0.98 -23.44 17.73
C GLY A 330 -0.51 -24.48 16.72
N PHE A 331 0.71 -24.99 16.85
CA PHE A 331 1.33 -25.92 15.88
C PHE A 331 1.24 -27.40 16.26
N HIS A 332 0.71 -27.73 17.43
CA HIS A 332 0.41 -29.10 17.80
C HIS A 332 -0.54 -29.72 16.77
N ILE A 333 -0.26 -30.95 16.32
CA ILE A 333 -1.01 -31.57 15.21
C ILE A 333 -2.52 -31.65 15.48
N LEU A 334 -2.92 -31.81 16.74
CA LEU A 334 -4.33 -31.79 17.15
C LEU A 334 -4.95 -30.39 17.06
N ASN A 335 -4.23 -29.31 17.38
CA ASN A 335 -4.72 -27.95 17.18
C ASN A 335 -4.88 -27.64 15.68
N VAL A 336 -3.91 -28.03 14.87
CA VAL A 336 -3.98 -27.92 13.41
C VAL A 336 -5.17 -28.72 12.85
N GLY A 337 -5.33 -29.97 13.29
CA GLY A 337 -6.47 -30.80 12.89
C GLY A 337 -7.81 -30.18 13.29
N SER A 338 -7.95 -29.75 14.54
CA SER A 338 -9.15 -29.09 15.06
C SER A 338 -9.49 -27.80 14.31
N LEU A 339 -8.49 -26.99 13.94
CA LEU A 339 -8.66 -25.80 13.10
C LEU A 339 -9.28 -26.14 11.75
N TRP A 340 -8.79 -27.20 11.10
CA TRP A 340 -9.31 -27.64 9.81
C TRP A 340 -10.73 -28.20 9.89
N VAL A 341 -11.05 -28.93 10.96
CA VAL A 341 -12.40 -29.44 11.21
C VAL A 341 -13.37 -28.32 11.60
N GLY A 342 -12.88 -27.19 12.11
CA GLY A 342 -13.72 -26.09 12.60
C GLY A 342 -14.21 -26.30 14.04
N THR A 343 -13.41 -27.00 14.86
CA THR A 343 -13.65 -27.21 16.29
C THR A 343 -12.72 -26.34 17.13
N ASP A 344 -13.01 -26.21 18.42
CA ASP A 344 -12.20 -25.40 19.35
C ASP A 344 -10.73 -25.85 19.34
N CYS A 345 -9.83 -24.88 19.17
CA CYS A 345 -8.38 -25.06 19.15
C CYS A 345 -7.65 -23.76 19.42
N ILE A 346 -6.38 -23.87 19.79
CA ILE A 346 -5.47 -22.72 19.79
C ILE A 346 -5.05 -22.42 18.35
N LYS A 347 -5.38 -21.22 17.87
CA LYS A 347 -5.08 -20.79 16.50
C LYS A 347 -3.63 -20.34 16.38
N PRO A 348 -2.92 -20.65 15.28
CA PRO A 348 -1.51 -20.26 15.18
C PRO A 348 -1.31 -18.74 15.17
N CYS A 349 -0.26 -18.27 15.86
CA CYS A 349 -0.07 -16.85 16.17
C CYS A 349 -0.01 -15.95 14.93
N THR A 350 0.86 -16.27 13.96
CA THR A 350 1.03 -15.46 12.75
C THR A 350 -0.25 -15.41 11.91
N PRO A 351 -0.91 -16.55 11.60
CA PRO A 351 -2.22 -16.55 10.96
C PRO A 351 -3.29 -15.73 11.69
N LYS A 352 -3.41 -15.87 13.01
CA LYS A 352 -4.35 -15.09 13.83
C LYS A 352 -4.05 -13.58 13.70
N GLY A 353 -2.78 -13.22 13.72
CA GLY A 353 -2.30 -11.84 13.55
C GLY A 353 -2.60 -11.27 12.16
N VAL A 354 -2.51 -12.07 11.10
CA VAL A 354 -2.90 -11.67 9.75
C VAL A 354 -4.38 -11.31 9.69
N ILE A 355 -5.26 -12.12 10.31
CA ILE A 355 -6.69 -11.82 10.36
C ILE A 355 -6.96 -10.51 11.12
N GLU A 356 -6.31 -10.31 12.26
CA GLU A 356 -6.45 -9.08 13.05
C GLU A 356 -6.00 -7.83 12.27
N LEU A 357 -4.89 -7.93 11.52
CA LEU A 357 -4.42 -6.85 10.65
C LEU A 357 -5.44 -6.51 9.56
N ILE A 358 -6.03 -7.51 8.92
CA ILE A 358 -7.07 -7.28 7.91
C ILE A 358 -8.28 -6.59 8.55
N LYS A 359 -8.76 -7.09 9.70
CA LYS A 359 -9.89 -6.50 10.44
C LYS A 359 -9.63 -5.04 10.84
N SER A 360 -8.39 -4.69 11.18
CA SER A 360 -8.00 -3.32 11.56
C SER A 360 -8.20 -2.29 10.43
N THR A 361 -8.27 -2.74 9.17
CA THR A 361 -8.53 -1.85 8.02
C THR A 361 -10.00 -1.41 7.90
N GLY A 362 -10.92 -2.10 8.60
CA GLY A 362 -12.36 -1.95 8.44
C GLY A 362 -12.93 -2.59 7.16
N VAL A 363 -12.09 -3.24 6.34
CA VAL A 363 -12.55 -3.99 5.17
C VAL A 363 -13.15 -5.32 5.63
N ASP A 364 -14.40 -5.59 5.22
CA ASP A 364 -15.06 -6.87 5.50
C ASP A 364 -14.38 -8.00 4.72
N ILE A 365 -14.08 -9.10 5.41
CA ILE A 365 -13.51 -10.33 4.84
C ILE A 365 -14.61 -11.17 4.18
N LYS A 366 -15.84 -11.08 4.69
CA LYS A 366 -16.96 -11.90 4.25
C LYS A 366 -17.26 -11.66 2.77
N GLY A 367 -17.35 -12.75 2.01
CA GLY A 367 -17.68 -12.74 0.58
C GLY A 367 -16.57 -12.21 -0.33
N LYS A 368 -15.40 -11.84 0.21
CA LYS A 368 -14.24 -11.42 -0.58
C LYS A 368 -13.51 -12.59 -1.20
N MET A 369 -12.84 -12.34 -2.31
CA MET A 369 -11.87 -13.29 -2.88
C MET A 369 -10.53 -13.10 -2.18
N ALA A 370 -10.15 -14.05 -1.33
CA ALA A 370 -8.84 -14.07 -0.69
C ALA A 370 -7.87 -15.02 -1.40
N VAL A 371 -6.68 -14.53 -1.73
CA VAL A 371 -5.61 -15.33 -2.32
C VAL A 371 -4.44 -15.40 -1.34
N VAL A 372 -4.00 -16.61 -1.01
CA VAL A 372 -2.82 -16.84 -0.19
C VAL A 372 -1.72 -17.41 -1.07
N VAL A 373 -0.63 -16.65 -1.25
CA VAL A 373 0.56 -17.09 -1.97
C VAL A 373 1.53 -17.69 -0.97
N GLY A 374 1.61 -19.01 -0.94
CA GLY A 374 2.36 -19.75 0.07
C GLY A 374 1.49 -20.82 0.72
N ARG A 375 2.07 -22.00 0.93
CA ARG A 375 1.36 -23.18 1.47
C ARG A 375 2.13 -23.88 2.60
N SER A 376 2.95 -23.11 3.33
CA SER A 376 3.65 -23.62 4.51
C SER A 376 2.64 -24.09 5.56
N ASN A 377 3.04 -25.08 6.36
CA ASN A 377 2.19 -25.61 7.43
C ASN A 377 1.96 -24.59 8.55
N ILE A 378 2.89 -23.67 8.73
CA ILE A 378 2.89 -22.70 9.84
C ILE A 378 2.22 -21.36 9.52
N VAL A 379 2.11 -20.99 8.22
CA VAL A 379 1.54 -19.70 7.82
C VAL A 379 0.50 -19.87 6.71
N GLY A 380 0.90 -20.29 5.52
CA GLY A 380 0.03 -20.22 4.33
C GLY A 380 -1.26 -21.02 4.46
N LYS A 381 -1.15 -22.29 4.84
CA LYS A 381 -2.31 -23.18 5.07
C LYS A 381 -3.24 -22.69 6.18
N PRO A 382 -2.76 -22.36 7.39
CA PRO A 382 -3.65 -21.88 8.45
C PRO A 382 -4.25 -20.50 8.17
N VAL A 383 -3.53 -19.57 7.51
CA VAL A 383 -4.12 -18.29 7.06
C VAL A 383 -5.30 -18.55 6.12
N ALA A 384 -5.12 -19.44 5.13
CA ALA A 384 -6.17 -19.78 4.20
C ALA A 384 -7.42 -20.35 4.91
N LYS A 385 -7.23 -21.21 5.91
CA LYS A 385 -8.34 -21.75 6.71
C LYS A 385 -9.02 -20.67 7.55
N LEU A 386 -8.27 -19.78 8.18
CA LEU A 386 -8.86 -18.70 8.98
C LEU A 386 -9.64 -17.70 8.10
N LEU A 387 -9.16 -17.39 6.89
CA LEU A 387 -9.91 -16.57 5.94
C LEU A 387 -11.22 -17.25 5.51
N LEU A 388 -11.20 -18.57 5.34
CA LEU A 388 -12.40 -19.35 5.06
C LEU A 388 -13.39 -19.28 6.23
N ASP A 389 -12.92 -19.34 7.48
CA ASP A 389 -13.77 -19.20 8.69
C ASP A 389 -14.38 -17.80 8.81
N GLU A 390 -13.70 -16.77 8.28
CA GLU A 390 -14.23 -15.42 8.14
C GLU A 390 -15.14 -15.27 6.90
N ASN A 391 -15.55 -16.37 6.26
CA ASN A 391 -16.45 -16.44 5.11
C ASN A 391 -15.90 -15.83 3.81
N ALA A 392 -14.57 -15.79 3.62
CA ALA A 392 -13.99 -15.48 2.32
C ALA A 392 -14.09 -16.69 1.37
N THR A 393 -14.16 -16.44 0.07
CA THR A 393 -13.74 -17.43 -0.91
C THR A 393 -12.20 -17.47 -0.85
N VAL A 394 -11.57 -18.65 -0.84
CA VAL A 394 -10.11 -18.74 -0.66
C VAL A 394 -9.44 -19.56 -1.76
N THR A 395 -8.38 -18.99 -2.34
CA THR A 395 -7.49 -19.67 -3.29
C THR A 395 -6.07 -19.72 -2.72
N ILE A 396 -5.44 -20.89 -2.76
CA ILE A 396 -4.04 -21.06 -2.32
C ILE A 396 -3.15 -21.21 -3.56
N ALA A 397 -2.24 -20.28 -3.75
CA ALA A 397 -1.21 -20.29 -4.80
C ALA A 397 0.16 -20.68 -4.23
N HIS A 398 1.06 -21.17 -5.08
CA HIS A 398 2.41 -21.60 -4.69
C HIS A 398 3.35 -21.63 -5.90
N SER A 399 4.61 -22.03 -5.69
CA SER A 399 5.67 -22.13 -6.72
C SER A 399 5.39 -23.07 -7.91
N ARG A 400 4.23 -23.74 -7.95
CA ARG A 400 3.80 -24.60 -9.07
C ARG A 400 2.46 -24.14 -9.68
N THR A 401 1.98 -22.98 -9.28
CA THR A 401 0.84 -22.31 -9.92
C THR A 401 1.30 -21.86 -11.31
N ALA A 402 0.59 -22.27 -12.36
CA ALA A 402 1.03 -22.06 -13.75
C ALA A 402 1.11 -20.58 -14.14
N ASP A 403 0.10 -19.79 -13.76
CA ASP A 403 0.07 -18.35 -13.93
C ASP A 403 -0.25 -17.69 -12.58
N LEU A 404 0.80 -17.38 -11.82
CA LEU A 404 0.65 -16.77 -10.51
C LEU A 404 -0.02 -15.39 -10.60
N LYS A 405 0.34 -14.60 -11.63
CA LYS A 405 -0.19 -13.25 -11.83
C LYS A 405 -1.69 -13.26 -12.09
N ALA A 406 -2.17 -14.16 -12.96
CA ALA A 406 -3.60 -14.30 -13.21
C ALA A 406 -4.38 -14.64 -11.93
N VAL A 407 -3.80 -15.47 -11.05
CA VAL A 407 -4.43 -15.85 -9.78
C VAL A 407 -4.44 -14.68 -8.78
N THR A 408 -3.32 -13.98 -8.61
CA THR A 408 -3.23 -12.87 -7.63
C THR A 408 -4.10 -11.67 -8.03
N LEU A 409 -4.34 -11.45 -9.33
CA LEU A 409 -5.24 -10.41 -9.82
C LEU A 409 -6.72 -10.64 -9.47
N LEU A 410 -7.10 -11.83 -9.00
CA LEU A 410 -8.45 -12.08 -8.48
C LEU A 410 -8.64 -11.53 -7.06
N ALA A 411 -7.55 -11.33 -6.32
CA ALA A 411 -7.58 -11.11 -4.88
C ALA A 411 -8.15 -9.73 -4.50
N ASP A 412 -9.23 -9.71 -3.72
CA ASP A 412 -9.60 -8.55 -2.91
C ASP A 412 -8.71 -8.45 -1.66
N ILE A 413 -8.29 -9.61 -1.14
CA ILE A 413 -7.35 -9.76 -0.03
C ILE A 413 -6.21 -10.67 -0.50
N LEU A 414 -4.99 -10.15 -0.55
CA LEU A 414 -3.80 -10.90 -0.98
C LEU A 414 -2.86 -11.08 0.22
N VAL A 415 -2.64 -12.32 0.63
CA VAL A 415 -1.63 -12.66 1.66
C VAL A 415 -0.44 -13.32 0.99
N VAL A 416 0.76 -12.77 1.18
CA VAL A 416 2.00 -13.27 0.57
C VAL A 416 2.91 -13.81 1.67
N ALA A 417 3.21 -15.10 1.61
CA ALA A 417 3.96 -15.85 2.62
C ALA A 417 4.85 -16.92 1.96
N VAL A 418 5.73 -16.47 1.08
CA VAL A 418 6.64 -17.31 0.29
C VAL A 418 8.06 -17.36 0.85
N GLY A 419 8.52 -16.32 1.55
CA GLY A 419 9.89 -16.23 2.06
C GLY A 419 10.92 -15.96 0.96
N HIS A 420 10.56 -15.12 -0.02
CA HIS A 420 11.43 -14.68 -1.10
C HIS A 420 11.09 -13.24 -1.50
N GLU A 421 12.10 -12.38 -1.49
CA GLU A 421 11.94 -10.96 -1.82
C GLU A 421 11.35 -10.71 -3.21
N ASN A 422 10.48 -9.70 -3.33
CA ASN A 422 9.91 -9.21 -4.58
C ASN A 422 9.21 -10.28 -5.44
N THR A 423 8.59 -11.28 -4.82
CA THR A 423 7.83 -12.32 -5.54
C THR A 423 6.53 -11.76 -6.13
N VAL A 424 5.92 -10.77 -5.47
CA VAL A 424 4.70 -10.10 -5.92
C VAL A 424 4.99 -8.63 -6.19
N THR A 425 4.66 -8.15 -7.38
CA THR A 425 4.82 -6.77 -7.85
C THR A 425 3.46 -6.10 -8.07
N GLY A 426 3.45 -4.77 -8.24
CA GLY A 426 2.23 -3.97 -8.42
C GLY A 426 1.31 -4.44 -9.54
N ASP A 427 1.85 -4.94 -10.66
CA ASP A 427 1.07 -5.45 -11.79
C ASP A 427 0.40 -6.81 -11.52
N MET A 428 0.72 -7.45 -10.39
CA MET A 428 0.10 -8.68 -9.90
C MET A 428 -1.01 -8.41 -8.88
N VAL A 429 -1.25 -7.15 -8.50
CA VAL A 429 -2.21 -6.75 -7.47
C VAL A 429 -3.45 -6.16 -8.13
N LYS A 430 -4.63 -6.61 -7.69
CA LYS A 430 -5.90 -6.01 -8.09
C LYS A 430 -6.00 -4.59 -7.52
N PRO A 431 -6.36 -3.57 -8.32
CA PRO A 431 -6.56 -2.22 -7.82
C PRO A 431 -7.55 -2.20 -6.64
N GLY A 432 -7.13 -1.58 -5.54
CA GLY A 432 -7.93 -1.49 -4.31
C GLY A 432 -7.88 -2.72 -3.39
N ALA A 433 -7.06 -3.73 -3.68
CA ALA A 433 -6.89 -4.89 -2.78
C ALA A 433 -6.23 -4.53 -1.44
N VAL A 434 -6.51 -5.33 -0.42
CA VAL A 434 -5.75 -5.35 0.85
C VAL A 434 -4.59 -6.33 0.69
N VAL A 435 -3.36 -5.88 0.89
CA VAL A 435 -2.15 -6.71 0.76
C VAL A 435 -1.47 -6.91 2.11
N ILE A 436 -1.31 -8.17 2.52
CA ILE A 436 -0.59 -8.59 3.71
C ILE A 436 0.71 -9.29 3.28
N ASP A 437 1.83 -8.65 3.54
CA ASP A 437 3.17 -9.19 3.35
C ASP A 437 3.67 -9.82 4.65
N VAL A 438 3.76 -11.15 4.65
CA VAL A 438 4.25 -11.95 5.79
C VAL A 438 5.75 -12.19 5.70
N GLY A 439 6.39 -11.85 4.59
CA GLY A 439 7.80 -12.07 4.33
C GLY A 439 8.71 -11.39 5.35
N MET A 440 9.78 -12.08 5.74
CA MET A 440 10.82 -11.57 6.63
C MET A 440 12.19 -11.94 6.07
N ASN A 441 12.51 -11.40 4.90
CA ASN A 441 13.74 -11.69 4.16
C ASN A 441 14.83 -10.66 4.47
N ARG A 442 16.10 -11.04 4.32
CA ARG A 442 17.22 -10.08 4.34
C ARG A 442 17.75 -9.92 2.93
N ASN A 443 17.71 -8.70 2.41
CA ASN A 443 18.27 -8.40 1.10
C ASN A 443 19.81 -8.42 1.13
N ALA A 444 20.44 -8.19 -0.03
CA ALA A 444 21.91 -8.15 -0.16
C ALA A 444 22.61 -7.12 0.76
N SER A 445 21.90 -6.05 1.17
CA SER A 445 22.39 -5.05 2.12
C SER A 445 22.16 -5.42 3.61
N GLY A 446 21.56 -6.58 3.88
CA GLY A 446 21.20 -7.04 5.23
C GLY A 446 19.93 -6.42 5.81
N LYS A 447 19.24 -5.54 5.06
CA LYS A 447 17.98 -4.91 5.46
C LYS A 447 16.84 -5.92 5.39
N LEU A 448 15.95 -5.86 6.38
CA LEU A 448 14.72 -6.65 6.41
C LEU A 448 13.75 -6.14 5.35
N VAL A 449 13.34 -7.01 4.44
CA VAL A 449 12.40 -6.76 3.34
C VAL A 449 11.36 -7.87 3.29
N GLY A 450 10.21 -7.59 2.70
CA GLY A 450 9.10 -8.52 2.58
C GLY A 450 9.19 -9.42 1.36
N ASP A 451 8.10 -10.13 1.08
CA ASP A 451 7.92 -10.92 -0.14
C ASP A 451 7.34 -10.08 -1.30
N VAL A 452 6.88 -8.87 -1.00
CA VAL A 452 6.24 -7.95 -1.93
C VAL A 452 7.18 -6.81 -2.28
N ASP A 453 7.19 -6.40 -3.55
CA ASP A 453 7.74 -5.11 -3.95
C ASP A 453 6.81 -3.99 -3.45
N PHE A 454 7.11 -3.54 -2.24
CA PHE A 454 6.29 -2.58 -1.50
C PHE A 454 6.02 -1.31 -2.29
N GLU A 455 7.01 -0.80 -3.03
CA GLU A 455 6.86 0.45 -3.76
C GLU A 455 5.82 0.31 -4.87
N SER A 456 5.96 -0.68 -5.75
CA SER A 456 5.01 -0.88 -6.84
C SER A 456 3.62 -1.31 -6.35
N VAL A 457 3.54 -2.11 -5.29
CA VAL A 457 2.25 -2.54 -4.71
C VAL A 457 1.53 -1.40 -3.98
N SER A 458 2.25 -0.54 -3.28
CA SER A 458 1.65 0.60 -2.58
C SER A 458 0.94 1.55 -3.55
N ARG A 459 1.32 1.59 -4.83
CA ARG A 459 0.66 2.43 -5.85
C ARG A 459 -0.66 1.83 -6.38
N VAL A 460 -1.02 0.60 -5.99
CA VAL A 460 -2.16 -0.15 -6.54
C VAL A 460 -3.13 -0.62 -5.46
N ALA A 461 -2.62 -1.07 -4.32
CA ALA A 461 -3.43 -1.57 -3.21
C ALA A 461 -4.22 -0.45 -2.52
N SER A 462 -5.33 -0.79 -1.85
CA SER A 462 -5.98 0.14 -0.91
C SER A 462 -5.28 0.16 0.45
N TRP A 463 -4.74 -1.00 0.85
CA TRP A 463 -3.99 -1.18 2.08
C TRP A 463 -2.80 -2.10 1.85
N VAL A 464 -1.68 -1.82 2.53
CA VAL A 464 -0.49 -2.68 2.49
C VAL A 464 0.20 -2.71 3.85
N THR A 465 0.64 -3.88 4.30
CA THR A 465 1.52 -3.98 5.47
C THR A 465 2.97 -3.63 5.11
N PRO A 466 3.69 -2.84 5.93
CA PRO A 466 5.10 -2.59 5.72
C PRO A 466 5.95 -3.75 6.24
N VAL A 467 7.16 -3.90 5.69
CA VAL A 467 8.18 -4.80 6.24
C VAL A 467 9.49 -4.01 6.45
N PRO A 468 9.98 -3.86 7.70
CA PRO A 468 9.38 -4.28 8.97
C PRO A 468 8.15 -3.46 9.40
N GLY A 469 7.48 -3.91 10.46
CA GLY A 469 6.41 -3.16 11.14
C GLY A 469 4.99 -3.61 10.82
N GLY A 470 4.81 -4.57 9.91
CA GLY A 470 3.53 -5.21 9.60
C GLY A 470 3.27 -6.46 10.43
N VAL A 471 3.49 -7.64 9.85
CA VAL A 471 3.07 -8.92 10.46
C VAL A 471 3.91 -9.34 11.67
N GLY A 472 5.23 -9.12 11.66
CA GLY A 472 6.14 -9.58 12.72
C GLY A 472 5.74 -9.20 14.16
N PRO A 473 5.42 -7.91 14.44
CA PRO A 473 4.93 -7.49 15.77
C PRO A 473 3.65 -8.20 16.25
N MET A 474 2.81 -8.68 15.31
CA MET A 474 1.54 -9.34 15.65
C MET A 474 1.76 -10.73 16.21
N THR A 475 2.79 -11.46 15.77
CA THR A 475 3.08 -12.81 16.27
C THR A 475 3.26 -12.83 17.79
N ILE A 476 3.97 -11.84 18.35
CA ILE A 476 4.17 -11.75 19.81
C ILE A 476 2.88 -11.35 20.53
N ALA A 477 2.09 -10.44 19.95
CA ALA A 477 0.83 -10.03 20.56
C ALA A 477 -0.19 -11.18 20.61
N MET A 478 -0.30 -11.94 19.51
CA MET A 478 -1.17 -13.12 19.43
C MET A 478 -0.72 -14.23 20.38
N LEU A 479 0.59 -14.38 20.62
CA LEU A 479 1.11 -15.32 21.62
C LEU A 479 0.60 -15.00 23.03
N MET A 480 0.55 -13.70 23.41
CA MET A 480 0.03 -13.29 24.72
C MET A 480 -1.46 -13.58 24.83
N GLU A 481 -2.23 -13.29 23.77
CA GLU A 481 -3.67 -13.58 23.72
C GLU A 481 -3.94 -15.08 23.77
N ASN A 482 -3.20 -15.89 23.01
CA ASN A 482 -3.29 -17.35 23.05
C ASN A 482 -2.95 -17.92 24.43
N THR A 483 -2.04 -17.28 25.18
CA THR A 483 -1.74 -17.70 26.56
C THR A 483 -2.95 -17.49 27.48
N ILE A 484 -3.73 -16.42 27.28
CA ILE A 484 -5.03 -16.26 27.97
C ILE A 484 -6.02 -17.33 27.51
N ASP A 485 -6.09 -17.62 26.20
CA ASP A 485 -7.00 -18.62 25.66
C ASP A 485 -6.71 -20.02 26.25
N CYS A 486 -5.43 -20.40 26.35
CA CYS A 486 -4.98 -21.63 27.02
C CYS A 486 -5.37 -21.67 28.51
N PHE A 487 -5.15 -20.57 29.23
CA PHE A 487 -5.53 -20.44 30.64
C PHE A 487 -7.03 -20.66 30.84
N LEU A 488 -7.87 -19.97 30.06
CA LEU A 488 -9.33 -20.07 30.16
C LEU A 488 -9.85 -21.45 29.77
N ALA A 489 -9.29 -22.05 28.71
CA ALA A 489 -9.66 -23.40 28.29
C ALA A 489 -9.39 -24.47 29.36
N ARG A 490 -8.48 -24.18 30.30
CA ARG A 490 -8.16 -25.06 31.42
C ARG A 490 -9.02 -24.79 32.65
N GLU A 491 -9.18 -23.52 33.05
CA GLU A 491 -10.01 -23.18 34.21
C GLU A 491 -11.49 -23.47 33.95
N GLY A 492 -11.99 -23.31 32.71
CA GLY A 492 -13.35 -23.71 32.34
C GLY A 492 -13.62 -25.22 32.29
N LYS A 493 -12.58 -26.06 32.47
CA LYS A 493 -12.71 -27.53 32.59
C LYS A 493 -12.73 -28.01 34.05
N LYS A 494 -12.36 -27.16 35.01
CA LYS A 494 -12.47 -27.44 36.46
C LYS A 494 -13.87 -27.05 36.92
#